data_AF-A0A2S7XQZ8-F1
#
_entry.id   AF-A0A2S7XQZ8-F1
#
_cell.length_a   1.000
_cell.length_b   1.000
_cell.length_c   1.000
_cell.angle_alpha   90.00
_cell.angle_beta   90.00
_cell.angle_gamma   90.00
#
_symmetry.space_group_name_H-M   'P 1'
#
loop_
_entity.id
_entity.type
_entity.pdbx_description
1 polymer ?
#
loop_
_entity_poly.entity_id
_entity_poly.type
_entity_poly.pdbx_seq_one_letter_code
_entity_poly.pdbx_strand_id
1 'polypeptide(L)'
;MTERGIDFLPGSVEWADPDPTATANALTLIDDLHQLPIAILNRSFDLFMERFRAMHGESPVAWTNYTPYEIRIIGALIRLGRRDDAHELARFFLNERRPPVWNQWPEIAWRNPRAPGHQGDLPHAWISAEYCLVFRDFFVYERDSDQSLVIGAGILSAWLDAGDIIINALPTAYGLIDLQFQRQANGSVTAQIGGSFRSPPGGIQLALPA
;
A
#
# COMPACT_ATOMS: atom_id res chain seq x y z
N MET A 1 7.52 0.39 -24.88
CA MET A 1 6.10 0.80 -24.84
C MET A 1 5.56 1.06 -26.24
N THR A 2 6.08 2.05 -26.98
CA THR A 2 5.61 2.39 -28.35
C THR A 2 5.61 1.21 -29.32
N GLU A 3 6.70 0.43 -29.38
CA GLU A 3 6.80 -0.74 -30.27
C GLU A 3 5.79 -1.85 -29.94
N ARG A 4 5.38 -1.94 -28.67
CA ARG A 4 4.43 -2.95 -28.17
C ARG A 4 3.00 -2.42 -28.07
N GLY A 5 2.78 -1.13 -28.35
CA GLY A 5 1.45 -0.51 -28.28
C GLY A 5 0.82 -0.47 -26.88
N ILE A 6 1.64 -0.44 -25.81
CA ILE A 6 1.17 -0.40 -24.41
C ILE A 6 1.30 0.99 -23.80
N ASP A 7 0.39 1.32 -22.89
CA ASP A 7 0.29 2.60 -22.17
C ASP A 7 0.53 2.45 -20.64
N PHE A 8 0.99 1.29 -20.21
CA PHE A 8 1.34 0.96 -18.82
C PHE A 8 2.81 0.52 -18.70
N LEU A 9 3.33 0.48 -17.48
CA LEU A 9 4.67 -0.02 -17.18
C LEU A 9 4.67 -1.56 -17.27
N PRO A 10 5.42 -2.16 -18.21
CA PRO A 10 5.46 -3.61 -18.34
C PRO A 10 6.32 -4.26 -17.25
N GLY A 11 5.93 -5.44 -16.79
CA GLY A 11 6.71 -6.28 -15.89
C GLY A 11 7.90 -6.97 -16.56
N SER A 12 7.82 -7.22 -17.87
CA SER A 12 8.89 -7.81 -18.70
C SER A 12 8.99 -7.15 -20.06
N VAL A 13 10.20 -7.05 -20.60
CA VAL A 13 10.48 -6.53 -21.95
C VAL A 13 9.97 -7.48 -23.04
N GLU A 14 10.06 -8.79 -22.79
CA GLU A 14 9.68 -9.85 -23.72
C GLU A 14 8.16 -9.94 -23.88
N TRP A 15 7.44 -9.96 -22.76
CA TRP A 15 5.99 -10.18 -22.72
C TRP A 15 5.16 -8.91 -22.75
N ALA A 16 5.72 -7.78 -22.30
CA ALA A 16 5.04 -6.49 -22.24
C ALA A 16 3.70 -6.54 -21.47
N ASP A 17 3.61 -7.44 -20.50
CA ASP A 17 2.45 -7.69 -19.65
C ASP A 17 2.51 -6.86 -18.36
N PRO A 18 1.36 -6.55 -17.73
CA PRO A 18 1.36 -5.78 -16.49
C PRO A 18 1.83 -6.63 -15.30
N ASP A 19 2.76 -6.11 -14.51
CA ASP A 19 3.08 -6.65 -13.19
C ASP A 19 3.00 -5.53 -12.13
N PRO A 20 1.80 -5.29 -11.58
CA PRO A 20 1.61 -4.27 -10.56
C PRO A 20 2.32 -4.61 -9.25
N THR A 21 2.62 -5.89 -8.99
CA THR A 21 3.31 -6.32 -7.78
C THR A 21 4.81 -6.01 -7.85
N ALA A 22 5.47 -6.27 -8.98
CA ALA A 22 6.85 -5.85 -9.21
C ALA A 22 6.98 -4.33 -9.27
N THR A 23 6.02 -3.67 -9.93
CA THR A 23 5.97 -2.20 -9.99
C THR A 23 5.82 -1.60 -8.58
N ALA A 24 4.99 -2.19 -7.73
CA ALA A 24 4.86 -1.76 -6.34
C ALA A 24 6.19 -1.87 -5.57
N ASN A 25 6.96 -2.95 -5.75
CA ASN A 25 8.28 -3.07 -5.14
C ASN A 25 9.26 -1.97 -5.60
N ALA A 26 9.22 -1.58 -6.88
CA ALA A 26 10.04 -0.47 -7.37
C ALA A 26 9.71 0.85 -6.65
N LEU A 27 8.44 1.06 -6.31
CA LEU A 27 8.00 2.25 -5.58
C LEU A 27 8.30 2.17 -4.08
N THR A 28 8.13 1.01 -3.45
CA THR A 28 8.15 0.89 -1.98
C THR A 28 9.49 0.47 -1.41
N LEU A 29 10.23 -0.39 -2.10
CA LEU A 29 11.50 -0.96 -1.62
C LEU A 29 12.74 -0.34 -2.28
N ILE A 30 12.58 0.22 -3.48
CA ILE A 30 13.69 0.82 -4.25
C ILE A 30 13.60 2.36 -4.27
N ASP A 31 12.42 2.93 -3.98
CA ASP A 31 12.13 4.38 -4.05
C ASP A 31 12.32 5.02 -5.44
N ASP A 32 12.05 4.25 -6.50
CA ASP A 32 12.27 4.68 -7.89
C ASP A 32 11.12 5.51 -8.49
N LEU A 33 10.12 5.91 -7.69
CA LEU A 33 8.98 6.69 -8.17
C LEU A 33 9.41 7.95 -8.93
N HIS A 34 10.48 8.61 -8.47
CA HIS A 34 11.03 9.83 -9.08
C HIS A 34 11.68 9.61 -10.46
N GLN A 35 12.02 8.36 -10.82
CA GLN A 35 12.63 7.99 -12.10
C GLN A 35 11.59 7.52 -13.14
N LEU A 36 10.36 7.22 -12.71
CA LEU A 36 9.34 6.61 -13.55
C LEU A 36 8.39 7.67 -14.15
N PRO A 37 7.92 7.49 -15.41
CA PRO A 37 6.94 8.40 -16.00
C PRO A 37 5.60 8.33 -15.25
N ILE A 38 5.28 9.38 -14.50
CA ILE A 38 4.11 9.40 -13.59
C ILE A 38 2.77 9.09 -14.26
N ALA A 39 2.58 9.50 -15.52
CA ALA A 39 1.36 9.22 -16.28
C ALA A 39 1.20 7.72 -16.58
N ILE A 40 2.29 7.07 -16.99
CA ILE A 40 2.33 5.62 -17.26
C ILE A 40 2.15 4.84 -15.97
N LEU A 41 2.78 5.30 -14.88
CA LEU A 41 2.66 4.68 -13.57
C LEU A 41 1.22 4.72 -13.04
N ASN A 42 0.55 5.87 -13.13
CA ASN A 42 -0.86 5.97 -12.76
C ASN A 42 -1.73 5.06 -13.62
N ARG A 43 -1.48 5.01 -14.93
CA ARG A 43 -2.20 4.11 -15.84
C ARG A 43 -2.05 2.64 -15.46
N SER A 44 -0.85 2.19 -15.05
CA SER A 44 -0.64 0.83 -14.54
C SER A 44 -1.53 0.50 -13.34
N PHE A 45 -1.60 1.41 -12.36
CA PHE A 45 -2.43 1.19 -11.17
C PHE A 45 -3.92 1.38 -11.42
N ASP A 46 -4.31 2.19 -12.42
CA ASP A 46 -5.71 2.25 -12.88
C ASP A 46 -6.15 0.92 -13.45
N LEU A 47 -5.36 0.32 -14.35
CA LEU A 47 -5.65 -1.00 -14.92
C LEU A 47 -5.73 -2.09 -13.83
N PHE A 48 -4.86 -2.02 -12.82
CA PHE A 48 -4.93 -2.92 -11.67
C PHE A 48 -6.24 -2.72 -10.90
N MET A 49 -6.61 -1.48 -10.54
CA MET A 49 -7.83 -1.21 -9.78
C MET A 49 -9.10 -1.54 -10.56
N GLU A 50 -9.11 -1.30 -11.88
CA GLU A 50 -10.18 -1.74 -12.79
C GLU A 50 -10.36 -3.26 -12.73
N ARG A 51 -9.28 -4.04 -12.87
CA ARG A 51 -9.30 -5.50 -12.75
C ARG A 51 -9.76 -5.93 -11.35
N PHE A 52 -9.20 -5.34 -10.30
CA PHE A 52 -9.52 -5.66 -8.91
C PHE A 52 -11.02 -5.49 -8.65
N ARG A 53 -11.59 -4.35 -9.03
CA ARG A 53 -13.03 -4.07 -8.87
C ARG A 53 -13.90 -4.96 -9.75
N ALA A 54 -13.46 -5.28 -10.97
CA ALA A 54 -14.16 -6.24 -11.82
C ALA A 54 -14.18 -7.65 -11.21
N MET A 55 -13.13 -8.06 -10.49
CA MET A 55 -13.04 -9.37 -9.84
C MET A 55 -13.78 -9.44 -8.51
N HIS A 56 -13.78 -8.36 -7.73
CA HIS A 56 -14.22 -8.37 -6.32
C HIS A 56 -15.43 -7.48 -6.01
N GLY A 57 -15.97 -6.77 -7.01
CA GLY A 57 -17.16 -5.94 -6.88
C GLY A 57 -18.48 -6.74 -6.83
N GLU A 58 -19.60 -6.01 -6.87
CA GLU A 58 -20.95 -6.58 -6.70
C GLU A 58 -21.34 -7.60 -7.78
N SER A 59 -20.88 -7.39 -9.02
CA SER A 59 -21.11 -8.28 -10.16
C SER A 59 -19.76 -8.78 -10.70
N PRO A 60 -19.11 -9.72 -10.00
CA PRO A 60 -17.74 -10.09 -10.30
C PRO A 60 -17.65 -10.89 -11.59
N VAL A 61 -16.65 -10.58 -12.43
CA VAL A 61 -16.31 -11.39 -13.60
C VAL A 61 -15.88 -12.81 -13.18
N ALA A 62 -15.80 -13.73 -14.14
CA ALA A 62 -15.24 -15.05 -13.86
C ALA A 62 -13.74 -14.91 -13.51
N TRP A 63 -13.35 -15.44 -12.35
CA TRP A 63 -11.97 -15.50 -11.89
C TRP A 63 -11.76 -16.73 -11.01
N THR A 64 -10.52 -17.22 -10.96
CA THR A 64 -10.16 -18.50 -10.33
C THR A 64 -9.44 -18.31 -9.00
N ASN A 65 -8.35 -17.55 -9.03
CA ASN A 65 -7.52 -17.22 -7.87
C ASN A 65 -6.87 -15.84 -8.05
N TYR A 66 -6.28 -15.33 -6.98
CA TYR A 66 -5.36 -14.21 -6.99
C TYR A 66 -4.22 -14.50 -6.01
N THR A 67 -3.13 -13.74 -6.12
CA THR A 67 -2.05 -13.82 -5.14
C THR A 67 -2.21 -12.74 -4.07
N PRO A 68 -2.22 -13.08 -2.77
CA PRO A 68 -2.26 -12.05 -1.74
C PRO A 68 -0.97 -11.23 -1.62
N TYR A 69 0.08 -11.52 -2.42
CA TYR A 69 1.17 -10.57 -2.64
C TYR A 69 0.70 -9.24 -3.22
N GLU A 70 -0.49 -9.16 -3.84
CA GLU A 70 -1.10 -7.90 -4.26
C GLU A 70 -1.26 -6.89 -3.09
N ILE A 71 -1.15 -7.32 -1.82
CA ILE A 71 -1.14 -6.43 -0.65
C ILE A 71 -0.06 -5.35 -0.71
N ARG A 72 1.09 -5.60 -1.36
CA ARG A 72 2.18 -4.63 -1.49
C ARG A 72 1.77 -3.40 -2.33
N ILE A 73 0.72 -3.53 -3.14
CA ILE A 73 0.18 -2.43 -3.97
C ILE A 73 -0.37 -1.31 -3.08
N ILE A 74 -0.79 -1.60 -1.85
CA ILE A 74 -1.22 -0.59 -0.87
C ILE A 74 -0.13 0.47 -0.68
N GLY A 75 1.12 0.06 -0.45
CA GLY A 75 2.24 0.99 -0.25
C GLY A 75 2.55 1.85 -1.49
N ALA A 76 2.34 1.30 -2.69
CA ALA A 76 2.48 2.03 -3.93
C ALA A 76 1.37 3.08 -4.10
N LEU A 77 0.11 2.71 -3.82
CA LEU A 77 -1.02 3.64 -3.87
C LEU A 77 -0.87 4.78 -2.85
N ILE A 78 -0.32 4.50 -1.66
CA ILE A 78 0.01 5.54 -0.68
C ILE A 78 1.03 6.54 -1.24
N ARG A 79 2.12 6.07 -1.88
CA ARG A 79 3.14 6.93 -2.51
C ARG A 79 2.60 7.74 -3.68
N LEU A 80 1.59 7.22 -4.37
CA LEU A 80 0.88 7.92 -5.46
C LEU A 80 -0.21 8.88 -4.96
N GLY A 81 -0.41 8.99 -3.64
CA GLY A 81 -1.48 9.82 -3.06
C GLY A 81 -2.90 9.26 -3.25
N ARG A 82 -3.02 7.99 -3.69
CA ARG A 82 -4.30 7.30 -3.94
C ARG A 82 -4.83 6.65 -2.66
N ARG A 83 -5.08 7.50 -1.65
CA ARG A 83 -5.44 7.09 -0.30
C ARG A 83 -6.68 6.19 -0.25
N ASP A 84 -7.75 6.56 -0.96
CA ASP A 84 -9.00 5.82 -0.93
C ASP A 84 -8.86 4.42 -1.53
N ASP A 85 -8.12 4.30 -2.65
CA ASP A 85 -7.80 3.01 -3.27
C ASP A 85 -6.95 2.13 -2.34
N ALA A 86 -5.97 2.71 -1.65
CA ALA A 86 -5.13 1.98 -0.68
C ALA A 86 -5.99 1.38 0.45
N HIS A 87 -6.98 2.12 0.95
CA HIS A 87 -7.92 1.66 1.97
C HIS A 87 -8.95 0.66 1.46
N GLU A 88 -9.37 0.77 0.20
CA GLU A 88 -10.20 -0.24 -0.47
C GLU A 88 -9.49 -1.60 -0.48
N LEU A 89 -8.23 -1.64 -0.92
CA LEU A 89 -7.42 -2.86 -0.91
C LEU A 89 -7.15 -3.38 0.50
N ALA A 90 -6.77 -2.50 1.44
CA ALA A 90 -6.50 -2.91 2.82
C ALA A 90 -7.70 -3.61 3.47
N ARG A 91 -8.91 -3.05 3.30
CA ARG A 91 -10.14 -3.66 3.79
C ARG A 91 -10.40 -5.02 3.13
N PHE A 92 -10.21 -5.11 1.83
CA PHE A 92 -10.37 -6.38 1.11
C PHE A 92 -9.42 -7.46 1.64
N PHE A 93 -8.11 -7.19 1.69
CA PHE A 93 -7.15 -8.18 2.14
C PHE A 93 -7.36 -8.56 3.61
N LEU A 94 -7.67 -7.61 4.50
CA LEU A 94 -8.01 -7.92 5.90
C LEU A 94 -9.27 -8.80 6.03
N ASN A 95 -10.23 -8.69 5.12
CA ASN A 95 -11.39 -9.58 5.09
C ASN A 95 -11.07 -10.96 4.50
N GLU A 96 -10.02 -11.07 3.69
CA GLU A 96 -9.58 -12.31 3.04
C GLU A 96 -8.60 -13.16 3.87
N ARG A 97 -8.35 -12.79 5.14
CA ARG A 97 -7.56 -13.60 6.07
C ARG A 97 -8.20 -14.96 6.29
N ARG A 98 -7.41 -16.04 6.17
CA ARG A 98 -7.88 -17.44 6.25
C ARG A 98 -6.84 -18.33 6.94
N PRO A 99 -7.24 -19.17 7.91
CA PRO A 99 -8.50 -19.08 8.65
C PRO A 99 -8.52 -17.78 9.49
N PRO A 100 -9.69 -17.17 9.73
CA PRO A 100 -9.78 -15.89 10.45
C PRO A 100 -9.11 -15.89 11.83
N VAL A 101 -9.16 -17.03 12.54
CA VAL A 101 -8.55 -17.19 13.87
C VAL A 101 -7.03 -17.08 13.86
N TRP A 102 -6.39 -17.21 12.71
CA TRP A 102 -4.94 -17.10 12.61
C TRP A 102 -4.46 -15.72 12.14
N ASN A 103 -5.34 -14.88 11.59
CA ASN A 103 -5.00 -13.56 11.04
C ASN A 103 -3.90 -13.57 9.96
N GLN A 104 -4.01 -14.44 8.95
CA GLN A 104 -2.96 -14.68 7.94
C GLN A 104 -3.56 -14.96 6.56
N TRP A 105 -2.70 -15.00 5.53
CA TRP A 105 -3.06 -15.24 4.14
C TRP A 105 -2.31 -16.45 3.58
N PRO A 106 -2.89 -17.17 2.60
CA PRO A 106 -2.15 -18.12 1.78
C PRO A 106 -1.27 -17.39 0.75
N GLU A 107 -0.35 -18.11 0.10
CA GLU A 107 0.38 -17.61 -1.07
C GLU A 107 -0.53 -17.43 -2.30
N ILE A 108 -1.52 -18.33 -2.43
CA ILE A 108 -2.52 -18.31 -3.50
C ILE A 108 -3.91 -18.42 -2.87
N ALA A 109 -4.73 -17.39 -3.08
CA ALA A 109 -6.10 -17.34 -2.62
C ALA A 109 -7.07 -17.77 -3.74
N TRP A 110 -7.77 -18.87 -3.50
CA TRP A 110 -8.76 -19.40 -4.42
C TRP A 110 -10.14 -18.80 -4.17
N ARG A 111 -10.86 -18.46 -5.26
CA ARG A 111 -12.25 -17.98 -5.20
C ARG A 111 -13.15 -18.96 -4.47
N ASN A 112 -13.06 -20.24 -4.84
CA ASN A 112 -13.70 -21.33 -4.13
C ASN A 112 -12.69 -21.90 -3.11
N PRO A 113 -12.90 -21.73 -1.80
CA PRO A 113 -11.98 -22.25 -0.78
C PRO A 113 -11.86 -23.78 -0.77
N ARG A 114 -12.80 -24.49 -1.42
CA ARG A 114 -12.79 -25.96 -1.56
C ARG A 114 -12.20 -26.43 -2.89
N ALA A 115 -11.72 -25.53 -3.74
CA ALA A 115 -11.02 -25.93 -4.96
C ALA A 115 -9.77 -26.76 -4.60
N PRO A 116 -9.39 -27.78 -5.39
CA PRO A 116 -8.22 -28.62 -5.14
C PRO A 116 -6.90 -27.91 -5.48
N GLY A 117 -6.86 -26.59 -5.32
CA GLY A 117 -5.74 -25.76 -5.73
C GLY A 117 -4.65 -25.66 -4.65
N HIS A 118 -3.40 -25.52 -5.11
CA HIS A 118 -2.26 -25.27 -4.23
C HIS A 118 -2.40 -23.89 -3.56
N GLN A 119 -2.18 -23.81 -2.25
CA GLN A 119 -2.29 -22.56 -1.47
C GLN A 119 -0.95 -21.96 -1.06
N GLY A 120 0.16 -22.69 -1.24
CA GLY A 120 1.44 -22.40 -0.60
C GLY A 120 1.45 -22.87 0.87
N ASP A 121 2.42 -22.36 1.63
CA ASP A 121 2.46 -22.45 3.09
C ASP A 121 1.40 -21.57 3.76
N LEU A 122 0.95 -21.97 4.95
CA LEU A 122 -0.07 -21.28 5.73
C LEU A 122 0.24 -21.42 7.23
N PRO A 123 0.63 -20.35 7.96
CA PRO A 123 0.77 -18.96 7.51
C PRO A 123 1.85 -18.76 6.46
N HIS A 124 1.53 -17.98 5.43
CA HIS A 124 2.53 -17.49 4.49
C HIS A 124 3.23 -16.25 5.06
N ALA A 125 4.48 -16.44 5.50
CA ALA A 125 5.20 -15.43 6.29
C ALA A 125 5.59 -14.19 5.46
N TRP A 126 5.86 -14.34 4.15
CA TRP A 126 6.27 -13.20 3.32
C TRP A 126 5.12 -12.20 3.12
N ILE A 127 3.90 -12.67 2.89
CA ILE A 127 2.71 -11.79 2.79
C ILE A 127 2.42 -11.13 4.14
N SER A 128 2.64 -11.82 5.26
CA SER A 128 2.55 -11.20 6.59
C SER A 128 3.58 -10.08 6.76
N ALA A 129 4.80 -10.26 6.27
CA ALA A 129 5.83 -9.22 6.29
C ALA A 129 5.45 -8.02 5.40
N GLU A 130 4.94 -8.28 4.19
CA GLU A 130 4.43 -7.24 3.29
C GLU A 130 3.30 -6.43 3.94
N TYR A 131 2.36 -7.09 4.61
CA TYR A 131 1.32 -6.42 5.39
C TYR A 131 1.92 -5.47 6.44
N CYS A 132 2.91 -5.93 7.22
CA CYS A 132 3.55 -5.08 8.23
C CYS A 132 4.22 -3.85 7.62
N LEU A 133 4.86 -3.99 6.45
CA LEU A 133 5.48 -2.88 5.73
C LEU A 133 4.43 -1.87 5.24
N VAL A 134 3.41 -2.32 4.52
CA VAL A 134 2.39 -1.40 4.00
C VAL A 134 1.47 -0.84 5.08
N PHE A 135 1.27 -1.57 6.19
CA PHE A 135 0.52 -1.06 7.33
C PHE A 135 1.25 0.11 7.99
N ARG A 136 2.57 0.00 8.13
CA ARG A 136 3.43 1.09 8.61
C ARG A 136 3.35 2.30 7.67
N ASP A 137 3.36 2.09 6.36
CA ASP A 137 3.33 3.15 5.35
C ASP A 137 2.07 4.05 5.42
N PHE A 138 0.96 3.58 6.03
CA PHE A 138 -0.19 4.46 6.29
C PHE A 138 0.18 5.65 7.19
N PHE A 139 1.12 5.44 8.10
CA PHE A 139 1.52 6.40 9.13
C PHE A 139 2.81 7.11 8.75
N VAL A 140 3.83 6.36 8.33
CA VAL A 140 5.16 6.91 8.02
C VAL A 140 5.89 6.04 7.00
N TYR A 141 6.60 6.68 6.08
CA TYR A 141 7.59 6.02 5.24
C TYR A 141 8.77 6.95 4.93
N GLU A 142 9.93 6.36 4.71
CA GLU A 142 11.14 7.02 4.24
C GLU A 142 11.09 7.21 2.74
N ARG A 143 11.52 8.40 2.29
CA ARG A 143 11.76 8.66 0.88
C ARG A 143 13.24 8.95 0.68
N ASP A 144 13.94 8.00 0.08
CA ASP A 144 15.39 8.01 -0.07
C ASP A 144 15.85 9.06 -1.10
N SER A 145 15.05 9.29 -2.14
CA SER A 145 15.33 10.24 -3.23
C SER A 145 15.60 11.67 -2.78
N ASP A 146 15.03 12.10 -1.65
CA ASP A 146 15.34 13.39 -1.02
C ASP A 146 15.68 13.28 0.48
N GLN A 147 15.87 12.06 0.99
CA GLN A 147 16.18 11.80 2.40
C GLN A 147 15.15 12.36 3.38
N SER A 148 13.87 12.37 3.00
CA SER A 148 12.78 12.87 3.83
C SER A 148 12.02 11.75 4.54
N LEU A 149 11.29 12.12 5.59
CA LEU A 149 10.31 11.26 6.25
C LEU A 149 8.91 11.77 5.94
N VAL A 150 8.12 10.98 5.22
CA VAL A 150 6.74 11.33 4.86
C VAL A 150 5.78 10.77 5.90
N ILE A 151 4.94 11.63 6.46
CA ILE A 151 4.06 11.33 7.58
C ILE A 151 2.61 11.56 7.18
N GLY A 152 1.76 10.59 7.52
CA GLY A 152 0.31 10.71 7.45
C GLY A 152 -0.32 10.50 6.07
N ALA A 153 0.47 10.03 5.08
CA ALA A 153 0.01 9.84 3.71
C ALA A 153 -1.23 8.92 3.60
N GLY A 154 -1.31 7.92 4.47
CA GLY A 154 -2.45 6.99 4.53
C GLY A 154 -3.53 7.34 5.54
N ILE A 155 -3.45 8.44 6.29
CA ILE A 155 -4.45 8.79 7.31
C ILE A 155 -5.76 9.22 6.65
N LEU A 156 -6.86 8.52 6.96
CA LEU A 156 -8.20 8.90 6.48
C LEU A 156 -8.77 10.06 7.30
N SER A 157 -9.54 10.94 6.64
CA SER A 157 -10.35 11.93 7.36
C SER A 157 -11.27 11.25 8.37
N ALA A 158 -11.94 10.16 7.97
CA ALA A 158 -12.85 9.43 8.84
C ALA A 158 -12.18 8.88 10.12
N TRP A 159 -10.87 8.63 10.11
CA TRP A 159 -10.14 8.23 11.32
C TRP A 159 -9.96 9.43 12.26
N LEU A 160 -9.61 10.60 11.71
CA LEU A 160 -9.50 11.85 12.47
C LEU A 160 -10.86 12.31 13.02
N ASP A 161 -11.94 12.04 12.28
CA ASP A 161 -13.32 12.34 12.68
C ASP A 161 -13.80 11.40 13.79
N ALA A 162 -13.25 10.18 13.86
CA ALA A 162 -13.54 9.19 14.90
C ALA A 162 -12.77 9.45 16.20
N GLY A 163 -11.63 10.16 16.14
CA GLY A 163 -10.87 10.57 17.31
C GLY A 163 -9.38 10.78 17.04
N ASP A 164 -8.64 11.00 18.14
CA ASP A 164 -7.19 11.14 18.11
C ASP A 164 -6.52 9.84 17.63
N ILE A 165 -5.55 9.98 16.73
CA ILE A 165 -4.72 8.87 16.26
C ILE A 165 -3.37 8.99 16.95
N ILE A 166 -2.99 7.99 17.74
CA ILE A 166 -1.74 7.99 18.50
C ILE A 166 -0.92 6.75 18.12
N ILE A 167 0.33 6.98 17.71
CA ILE A 167 1.31 5.95 17.39
C ILE A 167 2.54 6.19 18.25
N ASN A 168 3.02 5.15 18.93
CA ASN A 168 4.20 5.22 19.79
C ASN A 168 5.30 4.30 19.26
N ALA A 169 6.54 4.77 19.33
CA ALA A 169 7.76 4.04 19.03
C ALA A 169 7.75 3.31 17.68
N LEU A 170 7.20 3.94 16.63
CA LEU A 170 7.19 3.37 15.28
C LEU A 170 8.61 3.41 14.71
N PRO A 171 9.21 2.27 14.31
CA PRO A 171 10.57 2.27 13.78
C PRO A 171 10.68 2.95 12.41
N THR A 172 11.77 3.71 12.24
CA THR A 172 12.21 4.32 10.99
C THR A 172 13.73 4.16 10.83
N ALA A 173 14.26 4.39 9.63
CA ALA A 173 15.71 4.49 9.39
C ALA A 173 16.39 5.57 10.24
N TYR A 174 15.61 6.54 10.75
CA TYR A 174 16.07 7.65 11.55
C TYR A 174 15.93 7.44 13.07
N GLY A 175 15.25 6.38 13.52
CA GLY A 175 14.99 6.07 14.92
C GLY A 175 13.52 5.76 15.20
N LEU A 176 13.11 5.83 16.47
CA LEU A 176 11.74 5.56 16.90
C LEU A 176 10.94 6.86 16.91
N ILE A 177 9.85 6.94 16.14
CA ILE A 177 9.00 8.12 16.04
C ILE A 177 7.69 7.92 16.79
N ASP A 178 7.27 8.96 17.53
CA ASP A 178 5.94 9.06 18.13
C ASP A 178 5.12 10.06 17.31
N LEU A 179 3.87 9.73 17.00
CA LEU A 179 2.98 10.54 16.18
C LEU A 179 1.63 10.68 16.88
N GLN A 180 1.09 11.90 16.91
CA GLN A 180 -0.30 12.15 17.27
C GLN A 180 -0.96 13.05 16.24
N PHE A 181 -2.13 12.64 15.75
CA PHE A 181 -2.95 13.42 14.83
C PHE A 181 -4.30 13.73 15.47
N GLN A 182 -4.74 14.98 15.37
CA GLN A 182 -6.02 15.42 15.92
C GLN A 182 -6.69 16.45 15.01
N ARG A 183 -7.97 16.22 14.68
CA ARG A 183 -8.82 17.22 14.03
C ARG A 183 -9.26 18.26 15.06
N GLN A 184 -8.96 19.52 14.77
CA GLN A 184 -9.33 20.67 15.58
C GLN A 184 -10.76 21.12 15.25
N ALA A 185 -11.38 21.87 16.17
CA ALA A 185 -12.74 22.39 15.98
C ALA A 185 -12.90 23.30 14.75
N ASN A 186 -11.82 23.92 14.27
CA ASN A 186 -11.81 24.76 13.06
C ASN A 186 -11.59 23.96 11.76
N GLY A 187 -11.58 22.63 11.84
CA GLY A 187 -11.35 21.73 10.71
C GLY A 187 -9.89 21.46 10.37
N SER A 188 -8.92 22.20 10.92
CA SER A 188 -7.49 21.91 10.71
C SER A 188 -7.06 20.61 11.41
N VAL A 189 -5.96 20.01 10.93
CA VAL A 189 -5.36 18.83 11.54
C VAL A 189 -4.03 19.22 12.17
N THR A 190 -3.86 18.93 13.46
CA THR A 190 -2.59 19.09 14.16
C THR A 190 -1.84 17.76 14.13
N ALA A 191 -0.56 17.79 13.75
CA ALA A 191 0.36 16.68 13.89
C ALA A 191 1.41 17.02 14.96
N GLN A 192 1.47 16.22 16.03
CA GLN A 192 2.57 16.25 16.98
C GLN A 192 3.54 15.13 16.64
N ILE A 193 4.82 15.47 16.58
CA ILE A 193 5.89 14.55 16.17
C ILE A 193 6.95 14.57 17.27
N GLY A 194 7.24 13.40 17.82
CA GLY A 194 8.20 13.20 18.89
C GLY A 194 8.95 11.88 18.77
N GLY A 195 9.45 11.38 19.91
CA GLY A 195 10.19 10.13 19.99
C GLY A 195 11.71 10.31 19.96
N SER A 196 12.41 9.18 19.86
CA SER A 196 13.88 9.09 19.85
C SER A 196 14.38 8.86 18.43
N PHE A 197 14.38 9.93 17.61
CA PHE A 197 14.83 9.89 16.22
C PHE A 197 15.75 11.06 15.87
N ARG A 198 16.59 10.86 14.86
CA ARG A 198 17.43 11.91 14.27
C ARG A 198 16.62 12.64 13.20
N SER A 199 16.73 13.97 13.12
CA SER A 199 16.08 14.71 12.03
C SER A 199 16.56 14.20 10.66
N PRO A 200 15.65 13.82 9.76
CA PRO A 200 16.01 13.46 8.39
C PRO A 200 16.66 14.65 7.67
N PRO A 201 17.72 14.45 6.87
CA PRO A 201 18.35 15.55 6.11
C PRO A 201 17.38 16.27 5.17
N GLY A 202 16.47 15.54 4.54
CA GLY A 202 15.39 16.07 3.70
C GLY A 202 14.20 16.63 4.47
N GLY A 203 14.27 16.61 5.80
CA GLY A 203 13.21 17.06 6.69
C GLY A 203 12.01 16.11 6.75
N ILE A 204 10.93 16.64 7.30
CA ILE A 204 9.67 15.92 7.49
C ILE A 204 8.63 16.50 6.54
N GLN A 205 7.90 15.64 5.85
CA GLN A 205 6.81 16.03 4.96
C GLN A 205 5.48 15.50 5.47
N LEU A 206 4.53 16.41 5.70
CA LEU A 206 3.17 16.06 6.09
C LEU A 206 2.32 15.83 4.83
N ALA A 207 1.69 14.66 4.75
CA ALA A 207 0.81 14.24 3.66
C ALA A 207 -0.60 13.91 4.19
N LEU A 208 -1.10 14.74 5.09
CA LEU A 208 -2.41 14.58 5.75
C LEU A 208 -3.59 14.80 4.77
N PRO A 209 -4.78 14.27 5.08
CA PRO A 209 -5.99 14.65 4.36
C PRO A 209 -6.28 16.14 4.54
N ALA A 210 -6.94 16.73 3.54
CA ALA A 210 -7.45 18.10 3.62
C ALA A 210 -8.53 18.26 4.71
#